data_AF-A0A935R387-F1
#
_entry.id   AF-A0A935R387-F1
#
_cell.length_a   1.000
_cell.length_b   1.000
_cell.length_c   1.000
_cell.angle_alpha   90.00
_cell.angle_beta   90.00
_cell.angle_gamma   90.00
#
_symmetry.space_group_name_H-M   'P 1'
#
loop_
_entity.id
_entity.type
_entity.pdbx_description
1 polymer ?
#
loop_
_entity_poly.entity_id
_entity_poly.type
_entity_poly.pdbx_seq_one_letter_code
_entity_poly.pdbx_strand_id
1 'polypeptide(L)'
;MALASWLPTLLLQTCPWRLEAEIRWGVRKVRHTLNLSSETGLRPYTRDQGAYVTRVEEWFQERFLALESPWTLSRGGEPLRLTGQELLFPCFTFTQGERVAHLEIVGFWRKDWLKRRLTALKGASSAKLVLAVSSRLDAAKGGIEGFKGQIIPFKEVVPAKDVLAAIERLAPPIIPSKTPPSEEGAPRGRTPKPRRAPRA
;
A
#
# COMPACT_ATOMS: atom_id res chain seq x y z
N MET A 1 -5.65 -26.92 7.34
CA MET A 1 -7.05 -26.63 6.92
C MET A 1 -7.17 -25.40 6.04
N ALA A 2 -6.45 -24.29 6.29
CA ALA A 2 -6.63 -23.02 5.56
C ALA A 2 -6.67 -23.10 4.03
N LEU A 3 -5.81 -23.92 3.39
CA LEU A 3 -5.79 -24.04 1.93
C LEU A 3 -7.05 -24.72 1.35
N ALA A 4 -7.61 -25.70 2.07
CA ALA A 4 -8.82 -26.40 1.64
C ALA A 4 -10.05 -25.47 1.69
N SER A 5 -10.08 -24.53 2.63
CA SER A 5 -11.13 -23.51 2.72
C SER A 5 -10.99 -22.39 1.68
N TRP A 6 -9.79 -22.17 1.15
CA TRP A 6 -9.53 -21.13 0.14
C TRP A 6 -9.89 -21.56 -1.29
N LEU A 7 -9.64 -22.81 -1.66
CA LEU A 7 -9.84 -23.27 -3.05
C LEU A 7 -11.26 -23.03 -3.58
N PRO A 8 -12.36 -23.27 -2.81
CA PRO A 8 -13.71 -22.92 -3.26
C PRO A 8 -13.90 -21.42 -3.53
N THR A 9 -13.21 -20.55 -2.79
CA THR A 9 -13.27 -19.09 -2.97
C THR A 9 -12.62 -18.65 -4.29
N LEU A 10 -11.65 -19.40 -4.81
CA LEU A 10 -11.07 -19.14 -6.14
C LEU A 10 -12.13 -19.28 -7.24
N LEU A 11 -13.12 -20.17 -7.06
CA LEU A 11 -14.21 -20.38 -8.02
C LEU A 11 -15.21 -19.22 -8.07
N LEU A 12 -15.15 -18.29 -7.10
CA LEU A 12 -15.99 -17.09 -7.07
C LEU A 12 -15.42 -15.93 -7.90
N GLN A 13 -14.18 -16.04 -8.38
CA GLN A 13 -13.56 -14.97 -9.15
C GLN A 13 -14.21 -14.83 -10.53
N THR A 14 -14.56 -13.59 -10.89
CA THR A 14 -15.17 -13.25 -12.19
C THR A 14 -14.14 -12.99 -13.28
N CYS A 15 -12.86 -12.84 -12.91
CA CYS A 15 -11.76 -12.68 -13.85
C CYS A 15 -11.16 -14.04 -14.27
N PRO A 16 -10.48 -14.11 -15.43
CA PRO A 16 -9.72 -15.29 -15.80
C PRO A 16 -8.67 -15.65 -14.76
N TRP A 17 -8.57 -16.93 -14.41
CA TRP A 17 -7.57 -17.42 -13.45
C TRP A 17 -7.02 -18.79 -13.87
N ARG A 18 -5.81 -19.09 -13.40
CA ARG A 18 -5.16 -20.40 -13.55
C ARG A 18 -4.52 -20.78 -12.22
N LEU A 19 -4.68 -22.04 -11.83
CA LEU A 19 -4.02 -22.66 -10.69
C LEU A 19 -3.25 -23.88 -11.17
N GLU A 20 -1.99 -23.95 -10.79
CA GLU A 20 -1.11 -25.09 -11.02
C GLU A 20 -0.54 -25.54 -9.67
N ALA A 21 -0.65 -26.83 -9.37
CA ALA A 21 -0.17 -27.39 -8.11
C ALA A 21 0.47 -28.75 -8.32
N GLU A 22 1.62 -28.98 -7.71
CA GLU A 22 2.20 -30.33 -7.59
C GLU A 22 1.51 -31.07 -6.44
N ILE A 23 0.94 -32.23 -6.74
CA ILE A 23 0.31 -33.13 -5.76
C ILE A 23 1.02 -34.48 -5.74
N ARG A 24 0.97 -35.15 -4.60
CA ARG A 24 1.39 -36.55 -4.48
C ARG A 24 0.17 -37.43 -4.33
N TRP A 25 -0.09 -38.30 -5.31
CA TRP A 25 -1.33 -39.06 -5.39
C TRP A 25 -1.12 -40.57 -5.25
N GLY A 26 -2.14 -41.26 -4.72
CA GLY A 26 -2.16 -42.71 -4.53
C GLY A 26 -1.25 -43.22 -3.41
N VAL A 27 -1.31 -44.53 -3.16
CA VAL A 27 -0.55 -45.20 -2.09
C VAL A 27 0.96 -45.00 -2.24
N ARG A 28 1.46 -44.96 -3.48
CA ARG A 28 2.87 -44.75 -3.82
C ARG A 28 3.30 -43.27 -3.83
N LYS A 29 2.39 -42.32 -3.57
CA LYS A 29 2.66 -40.87 -3.52
C LYS A 29 3.37 -40.33 -4.77
N VAL A 30 2.96 -40.80 -5.94
CA VAL A 30 3.53 -40.38 -7.23
C VAL A 30 3.25 -38.90 -7.45
N ARG A 31 4.21 -38.15 -8.00
CA ARG A 31 4.03 -36.72 -8.31
C ARG A 31 3.13 -36.56 -9.53
N HIS A 32 2.13 -35.69 -9.41
CA HIS A 32 1.27 -35.26 -10.49
C HIS A 32 1.11 -33.74 -10.45
N THR A 33 0.72 -33.15 -11.57
CA THR A 33 0.37 -31.74 -11.66
C THR A 33 -1.14 -31.59 -11.78
N LEU A 34 -1.75 -30.89 -10.83
CA LEU A 34 -3.13 -30.44 -10.90
C LEU A 34 -3.16 -29.09 -11.62
N ASN A 35 -3.89 -29.01 -12.72
CA ASN A 35 -4.13 -27.78 -13.46
C ASN A 35 -5.63 -27.46 -13.42
N LEU A 36 -5.97 -26.26 -12.96
CA LEU A 36 -7.33 -25.74 -12.95
C LEU A 36 -7.34 -24.34 -13.58
N SER A 37 -8.46 -23.99 -14.21
CA SER A 37 -8.71 -22.67 -14.77
C SER A 37 -10.17 -22.27 -14.58
N SER A 38 -10.46 -21.00 -14.83
CA SER A 38 -11.84 -20.49 -14.90
C SER A 38 -12.74 -21.24 -15.91
N GLU A 39 -12.14 -22.00 -16.84
CA GLU A 39 -12.84 -22.76 -17.88
C GLU A 39 -13.05 -24.25 -17.50
N THR A 40 -12.51 -24.71 -16.36
CA THR A 40 -12.58 -26.12 -15.93
C THR A 40 -14.01 -26.56 -15.53
N GLY A 41 -14.99 -25.65 -15.55
CA GLY A 41 -16.41 -25.98 -15.31
C GLY A 41 -16.76 -26.21 -13.83
N LEU A 42 -15.81 -26.05 -12.91
CA LEU A 42 -16.05 -26.14 -11.48
C LEU A 42 -16.98 -25.02 -11.02
N ARG A 43 -17.99 -25.36 -10.21
CA ARG A 43 -18.96 -24.42 -9.68
C ARG A 43 -18.75 -24.22 -8.18
N PRO A 44 -18.79 -22.98 -7.68
CA PRO A 44 -18.72 -22.73 -6.25
C PRO A 44 -19.98 -23.32 -5.58
N TYR A 45 -19.79 -24.03 -4.47
CA TYR A 45 -20.90 -24.48 -3.61
C TYR A 45 -21.22 -23.47 -2.50
N THR A 46 -20.33 -22.51 -2.27
CA THR A 46 -20.47 -21.42 -1.31
C THR A 46 -20.90 -20.14 -2.01
N ARG A 47 -21.63 -19.29 -1.29
CA ARG A 47 -21.88 -17.91 -1.73
C ARG A 47 -20.67 -17.04 -1.44
N ASP A 48 -20.53 -15.96 -2.18
CA ASP A 48 -19.60 -14.90 -1.83
C ASP A 48 -20.04 -14.25 -0.51
N GLN A 49 -19.18 -14.33 0.50
CA GLN A 49 -19.39 -13.74 1.82
C GLN A 49 -18.61 -12.42 1.97
N GLY A 50 -18.02 -11.92 0.89
CA GLY A 50 -17.12 -10.78 0.88
C GLY A 50 -15.70 -11.13 1.32
N ALA A 51 -14.87 -10.10 1.39
CA ALA A 51 -13.48 -10.24 1.82
C ALA A 51 -13.39 -10.51 3.32
N TYR A 52 -12.61 -11.52 3.71
CA TYR A 52 -12.25 -11.74 5.11
C TYR A 52 -11.61 -10.48 5.70
N VAL A 53 -12.04 -10.11 6.90
CA VAL A 53 -11.54 -8.95 7.64
C VAL A 53 -11.09 -9.44 8.99
N THR A 54 -9.87 -9.07 9.38
CA THR A 54 -9.43 -9.38 10.73
C THR A 54 -10.09 -8.42 11.71
N ARG A 55 -10.38 -8.91 12.92
CA ARG A 55 -10.90 -8.07 14.02
C ARG A 55 -10.00 -6.87 14.35
N VAL A 56 -8.70 -7.00 14.11
CA VAL A 56 -7.72 -5.89 14.26
C VAL A 56 -7.95 -4.80 13.21
N GLU A 57 -8.20 -5.17 11.96
CA GLU A 57 -8.53 -4.24 10.87
C GLU A 57 -9.88 -3.57 11.10
N GLU A 58 -10.89 -4.32 11.53
CA GLU A 58 -12.23 -3.77 11.86
C GLU A 58 -12.14 -2.70 12.94
N TRP A 59 -11.49 -3.02 14.07
CA TRP A 59 -11.32 -2.08 15.16
C TRP A 59 -10.47 -0.88 14.81
N PHE A 60 -9.45 -1.07 13.98
CA PHE A 60 -8.65 0.05 13.49
C PHE A 60 -9.50 0.99 12.64
N GLN A 61 -10.26 0.46 11.68
CA GLN A 61 -11.10 1.24 10.79
C GLN A 61 -12.14 2.05 11.59
N GLU A 62 -12.86 1.41 12.52
CA GLU A 62 -13.83 2.07 13.39
C GLU A 62 -13.20 3.23 14.16
N ARG A 63 -12.07 2.99 14.83
CA ARG A 63 -11.37 3.99 15.64
C ARG A 63 -10.77 5.11 14.80
N PHE A 64 -10.30 4.82 13.60
CA PHE A 64 -9.74 5.83 12.70
C PHE A 64 -10.84 6.76 12.18
N LEU A 65 -11.99 6.22 11.77
CA LEU A 65 -13.12 7.03 11.32
C LEU A 65 -13.67 7.92 12.45
N ALA A 66 -13.67 7.43 13.69
CA ALA A 66 -14.06 8.21 14.87
C ALA A 66 -13.13 9.40 15.19
N LEU A 67 -11.97 9.51 14.55
CA LEU A 67 -11.09 10.69 14.68
C LEU A 67 -11.57 11.88 13.85
N GLU A 68 -12.52 11.69 12.93
CA GLU A 68 -13.07 12.73 12.05
C GLU A 68 -11.97 13.53 11.32
N SER A 69 -10.89 12.85 10.97
CA SER A 69 -9.77 13.47 10.27
C SER A 69 -10.14 13.77 8.81
N PRO A 70 -9.47 14.72 8.14
CA PRO A 70 -9.73 15.03 6.74
C PRO A 70 -9.24 13.94 5.76
N TRP A 71 -8.60 12.87 6.25
CA TRP A 71 -8.16 11.75 5.44
C TRP A 71 -9.31 10.79 5.15
N THR A 72 -9.47 10.45 3.88
CA THR A 72 -10.33 9.35 3.46
C THR A 72 -9.60 8.03 3.65
N LEU A 73 -10.24 7.05 4.29
CA LEU A 73 -9.71 5.71 4.52
C LEU A 73 -10.36 4.73 3.53
N SER A 74 -9.55 4.04 2.74
CA SER A 74 -9.97 2.91 1.92
C SER A 74 -9.24 1.62 2.32
N ARG A 75 -9.92 0.49 2.19
CA ARG A 75 -9.31 -0.83 2.39
C ARG A 75 -8.55 -1.24 1.14
N GLY A 76 -7.41 -1.88 1.33
CA GLY A 76 -6.50 -2.22 0.24
C GLY A 76 -5.78 -1.00 -0.33
N GLY A 77 -5.24 -1.16 -1.52
CA GLY A 77 -4.56 -0.11 -2.25
C GLY A 77 -3.86 -0.64 -3.47
N GLU A 78 -3.29 0.28 -4.25
CA GLU A 78 -2.37 -0.10 -5.33
C GLU A 78 -1.18 -0.88 -4.75
N PRO A 79 -0.75 -1.99 -5.35
CA PRO A 79 0.38 -2.76 -4.86
C PRO A 79 1.65 -1.91 -4.88
N LEU A 80 2.33 -1.83 -3.75
CA LEU A 80 3.61 -1.15 -3.63
C LEU A 80 4.73 -2.08 -4.08
N ARG A 81 5.56 -1.59 -5.00
CA ARG A 81 6.77 -2.32 -5.44
C ARG A 81 7.82 -2.24 -4.34
N LEU A 82 8.28 -3.40 -3.87
CA LEU A 82 9.41 -3.53 -2.97
C LEU A 82 10.71 -3.76 -3.76
N THR A 83 11.81 -4.05 -3.07
CA THR A 83 13.06 -4.44 -3.74
C THR A 83 12.89 -5.74 -4.53
N GLY A 84 13.42 -5.78 -5.76
CA GLY A 84 13.34 -6.93 -6.64
C GLY A 84 11.97 -7.08 -7.30
N GLN A 85 11.42 -8.30 -7.27
CA GLN A 85 10.10 -8.64 -7.85
C GLN A 85 9.00 -8.78 -6.79
N GLU A 86 9.25 -8.31 -5.55
CA GLU A 86 8.27 -8.42 -4.48
C GLU A 86 7.26 -7.26 -4.51
N LEU A 87 5.99 -7.61 -4.28
CA LEU A 87 4.89 -6.66 -4.14
C LEU A 87 4.34 -6.70 -2.71
N LEU A 88 4.00 -5.52 -2.19
CA LEU A 88 3.26 -5.34 -0.96
C LEU A 88 1.84 -4.87 -1.29
N PHE A 89 0.85 -5.50 -0.67
CA PHE A 89 -0.55 -5.10 -0.76
C PHE A 89 -0.95 -4.51 0.59
N PRO A 90 -1.00 -3.18 0.74
CA PRO A 90 -1.34 -2.58 2.03
C PRO A 90 -2.74 -2.95 2.50
N CYS A 91 -2.91 -3.17 3.80
CA CYS A 91 -4.22 -3.32 4.43
C CYS A 91 -5.14 -2.11 4.17
N PHE A 92 -4.59 -0.90 4.24
CA PHE A 92 -5.33 0.35 4.08
C PHE A 92 -4.54 1.40 3.30
N THR A 93 -5.29 2.27 2.60
CA THR A 93 -4.78 3.47 1.93
C THR A 93 -5.53 4.69 2.44
N PHE A 94 -4.78 5.76 2.71
CA PHE A 94 -5.29 7.05 3.14
C PHE A 94 -5.08 8.06 2.02
N THR A 95 -6.12 8.83 1.70
CA THR A 95 -6.05 9.89 0.69
C THR A 95 -6.58 11.21 1.24
N GLN A 96 -5.90 12.30 0.89
CA GLN A 96 -6.36 13.67 1.18
C GLN A 96 -5.88 14.60 0.06
N GLY A 97 -6.78 14.92 -0.88
CA GLY A 97 -6.38 15.59 -2.12
C GLY A 97 -5.34 14.74 -2.86
N GLU A 98 -4.17 15.31 -3.15
CA GLU A 98 -3.05 14.61 -3.80
C GLU A 98 -2.15 13.83 -2.82
N ARG A 99 -2.39 13.96 -1.51
CA ARG A 99 -1.63 13.25 -0.47
C ARG A 99 -2.10 11.81 -0.39
N VAL A 100 -1.15 10.87 -0.39
CA VAL A 100 -1.42 9.43 -0.26
C VAL A 100 -0.46 8.83 0.76
N ALA A 101 -0.99 8.00 1.65
CA ALA A 101 -0.22 7.17 2.58
C ALA A 101 -0.85 5.77 2.69
N HIS A 102 -0.09 4.80 3.17
CA HIS A 102 -0.52 3.41 3.29
C HIS A 102 -0.22 2.86 4.67
N LEU A 103 -1.07 1.94 5.14
CA LEU A 103 -0.85 1.17 6.36
C LEU A 103 -0.86 -0.32 6.05
N GLU A 104 0.18 -1.00 6.50
CA GLU A 104 0.23 -2.46 6.57
C GLU A 104 0.18 -2.91 8.04
N ILE A 105 -0.80 -3.74 8.38
CA ILE A 105 -0.93 -4.31 9.72
C ILE A 105 -0.27 -5.69 9.74
N VAL A 106 0.83 -5.79 10.48
CA VAL A 106 1.64 -7.00 10.61
C VAL A 106 1.27 -7.74 11.88
N GLY A 107 0.44 -8.77 11.71
CA GLY A 107 -0.02 -9.68 12.77
C GLY A 107 0.81 -10.97 12.91
N PHE A 108 0.17 -12.04 13.35
CA PHE A 108 0.78 -13.35 13.67
C PHE A 108 1.30 -14.06 12.42
N TRP A 109 2.60 -13.95 12.14
CA TRP A 109 3.27 -14.67 11.06
C TRP A 109 4.53 -15.37 11.57
N ARG A 110 4.94 -16.47 10.89
CA ARG A 110 6.20 -17.17 11.19
C ARG A 110 7.37 -16.19 11.08
N LYS A 111 8.21 -16.13 12.11
CA LYS A 111 9.32 -15.17 12.28
C LYS A 111 10.16 -14.99 10.99
N ASP A 112 10.41 -16.07 10.26
CA ASP A 112 11.21 -16.06 9.02
C ASP A 112 10.52 -15.34 7.85
N TRP A 113 9.19 -15.44 7.73
CA TRP A 113 8.43 -14.72 6.71
C TRP A 113 8.49 -13.22 6.96
N LEU A 114 8.30 -12.81 8.22
CA LEU A 114 8.37 -11.41 8.60
C LEU A 114 9.77 -10.83 8.35
N LYS A 115 10.83 -11.55 8.71
CA LYS A 115 12.21 -11.12 8.45
C LYS A 115 12.48 -10.92 6.96
N ARG A 116 12.07 -11.86 6.09
CA ARG A 116 12.26 -11.72 4.64
C ARG A 116 11.53 -10.50 4.09
N ARG A 117 10.26 -10.32 4.48
CA ARG A 117 9.44 -9.19 4.04
C ARG A 117 9.97 -7.85 4.56
N LEU A 118 10.44 -7.79 5.82
CA LEU A 118 11.09 -6.61 6.39
C LEU A 118 12.40 -6.28 5.66
N THR A 119 13.18 -7.27 5.24
CA THR A 119 14.39 -7.05 4.42
C THR A 119 14.05 -6.43 3.06
N ALA A 120 13.02 -6.94 2.36
CA ALA A 120 12.57 -6.36 1.10
C ALA A 120 12.00 -4.93 1.25
N LEU A 121 11.44 -4.63 2.43
CA LEU A 121 10.99 -3.29 2.80
C LEU A 121 12.13 -2.30 3.05
N LYS A 122 13.37 -2.74 3.31
CA LYS A 122 14.51 -1.83 3.54
C LYS A 122 14.94 -1.06 2.28
N GLY A 123 14.74 -1.65 1.10
CA GLY A 123 15.12 -1.05 -0.18
C GLY A 123 13.96 -0.51 -1.00
N ALA A 124 12.72 -0.63 -0.51
CA ALA A 124 11.57 0.02 -1.11
C ALA A 124 11.57 1.51 -0.77
N SER A 125 11.09 2.36 -1.68
CA SER A 125 10.81 3.78 -1.35
C SER A 125 9.62 3.83 -0.39
N SER A 126 9.90 3.59 0.89
CA SER A 126 8.96 3.50 2.00
C SER A 126 8.40 4.86 2.45
N ALA A 127 8.53 5.90 1.60
CA ALA A 127 8.23 7.28 1.96
C ALA A 127 6.76 7.51 2.33
N LYS A 128 5.86 6.59 1.99
CA LYS A 128 4.41 6.70 2.22
C LYS A 128 3.83 5.52 3.01
N LEU A 129 4.67 4.63 3.56
CA LEU A 129 4.21 3.40 4.23
C LEU A 129 4.42 3.47 5.75
N VAL A 130 3.34 3.20 6.49
CA VAL A 130 3.34 2.94 7.93
C VAL A 130 3.20 1.43 8.16
N LEU A 131 4.03 0.87 9.03
CA LEU A 131 3.90 -0.52 9.47
C LEU A 131 3.36 -0.53 10.90
N ALA A 132 2.18 -1.10 11.11
CA ALA A 132 1.72 -1.43 12.46
C ALA A 132 2.18 -2.86 12.79
N VAL A 133 3.00 -3.06 13.83
CA VAL A 133 3.60 -4.37 14.13
C VAL A 133 3.15 -4.87 15.49
N SER A 134 2.63 -6.10 15.54
CA SER A 134 2.19 -6.68 16.80
C SER A 134 3.37 -6.89 17.77
N SER A 135 3.27 -6.35 18.99
CA SER A 135 4.25 -6.54 20.06
C SER A 135 4.33 -8.00 20.55
N ARG A 136 3.35 -8.85 20.20
CA ARG A 136 3.38 -10.30 20.48
C ARG A 136 4.36 -11.03 19.56
N LEU A 137 4.89 -10.38 18.53
CA LEU A 137 5.96 -10.92 17.70
C LEU A 137 7.30 -10.72 18.41
N ASP A 138 7.81 -11.76 19.07
CA ASP A 138 9.20 -11.79 19.59
C ASP A 138 10.26 -11.49 18.52
N ALA A 139 9.92 -11.65 17.24
CA ALA A 139 10.80 -11.34 16.09
C ALA A 139 10.95 -9.83 15.81
N ALA A 140 10.12 -8.97 16.39
CA ALA A 140 10.21 -7.53 16.23
C ALA A 140 11.54 -6.96 16.74
N LYS A 141 12.22 -7.65 17.68
CA LYS A 141 13.48 -7.18 18.27
C LYS A 141 14.70 -7.22 17.35
N GLY A 142 14.66 -7.86 16.18
CA GLY A 142 15.84 -7.96 15.29
C GLY A 142 15.59 -7.84 13.79
N GLY A 143 14.34 -7.83 13.32
CA GLY A 143 14.01 -7.66 11.89
C GLY A 143 13.72 -6.21 11.47
N ILE A 144 13.43 -5.35 12.45
CA ILE A 144 12.99 -3.96 12.25
C ILE A 144 14.18 -3.01 11.98
N GLU A 145 15.36 -3.37 12.46
CA GLU A 145 16.59 -2.58 12.32
C GLU A 145 16.93 -2.40 10.83
N GLY A 146 16.61 -1.23 10.26
CA GLY A 146 16.90 -0.86 8.88
C GLY A 146 15.68 -0.51 8.01
N PHE A 147 14.44 -0.65 8.50
CA PHE A 147 13.30 -0.04 7.81
C PHE A 147 13.29 1.47 8.05
N LYS A 148 13.28 2.27 6.97
CA LYS A 148 13.36 3.74 7.04
C LYS A 148 11.98 4.42 7.15
N GLY A 149 10.88 3.66 7.12
CA GLY A 149 9.52 4.18 7.30
C GLY A 149 9.09 4.27 8.77
N GLN A 150 7.81 4.61 8.98
CA GLN A 150 7.24 4.70 10.33
C GLN A 150 6.78 3.33 10.82
N ILE A 151 7.14 2.97 12.05
CA ILE A 151 6.72 1.72 12.69
C ILE A 151 5.96 2.04 13.96
N ILE A 152 4.79 1.45 14.09
CA ILE A 152 3.89 1.64 15.22
C ILE A 152 3.66 0.28 15.89
N PRO A 153 4.21 0.04 17.09
CA PRO A 153 3.94 -1.19 17.80
C PRO A 153 2.49 -1.21 18.31
N PHE A 154 1.84 -2.38 18.30
CA PHE A 154 0.52 -2.55 18.89
C PHE A 154 0.36 -3.91 19.57
N LYS A 155 -0.45 -4.01 20.63
CA LYS A 155 -0.71 -5.31 21.29
C LYS A 155 -1.91 -6.02 20.69
N GLU A 156 -3.09 -5.41 20.86
CA GLU A 156 -4.36 -5.95 20.37
C GLU A 156 -5.04 -5.01 19.38
N VAL A 157 -4.90 -3.70 19.58
CA VAL A 157 -5.50 -2.70 18.70
C VAL A 157 -4.45 -1.72 18.23
N VAL A 158 -4.47 -1.44 16.93
CA VAL A 158 -3.60 -0.44 16.30
C VAL A 158 -4.00 0.96 16.78
N PRO A 159 -3.07 1.77 17.32
CA PRO A 159 -3.39 3.10 17.82
C PRO A 159 -3.66 4.07 16.66
N ALA A 160 -4.95 4.35 16.41
CA ALA A 160 -5.38 5.18 15.28
C ALA A 160 -4.80 6.60 15.29
N LYS A 161 -4.63 7.20 16.48
CA LYS A 161 -4.03 8.54 16.63
C LYS A 161 -2.56 8.56 16.20
N ASP A 162 -1.80 7.52 16.55
CA ASP A 162 -0.39 7.42 16.19
C ASP A 162 -0.25 7.18 14.68
N VAL A 163 -1.16 6.41 14.08
CA VAL A 163 -1.23 6.23 12.62
C VAL A 163 -1.53 7.57 11.94
N LEU A 164 -2.53 8.32 12.41
CA LEU A 164 -2.85 9.65 11.88
C LEU A 164 -1.63 10.58 11.93
N ALA A 165 -0.94 10.65 13.08
CA ALA A 165 0.27 11.45 13.22
C ALA A 165 1.43 10.95 12.33
N ALA A 166 1.50 9.65 12.03
CA ALA A 166 2.49 9.11 11.11
C ALA A 166 2.19 9.46 9.64
N ILE A 167 0.94 9.30 9.18
CA ILE A 167 0.57 9.61 7.79
C ILE A 167 0.66 11.12 7.50
N GLU A 168 0.39 11.98 8.49
CA GLU A 168 0.59 13.42 8.34
C GLU A 168 2.06 13.80 8.12
N ARG A 169 2.98 13.13 8.81
CA ARG A 169 4.42 13.33 8.64
C ARG A 169 4.95 12.80 7.30
N LEU A 170 4.42 11.66 6.85
CA LEU A 170 4.88 11.00 5.61
C LEU A 170 4.41 11.72 4.34
N ALA A 171 3.25 12.36 4.39
CA ALA A 171 2.73 13.12 3.28
C ALA A 171 2.40 14.52 3.78
N PRO A 172 3.37 15.45 3.90
CA PRO A 172 3.08 16.81 4.35
C PRO A 172 2.13 17.53 3.38
N PRO A 173 1.39 18.56 3.85
CA PRO A 173 0.54 19.36 2.98
C PRO A 173 1.36 20.00 1.86
N ILE A 174 0.85 19.90 0.63
CA ILE A 174 1.44 20.58 -0.53
C ILE A 174 1.17 22.07 -0.33
N ILE A 175 2.19 22.81 0.10
CA ILE A 175 2.13 24.27 0.12
C ILE A 175 2.32 24.70 -1.34
N PRO A 176 1.33 25.33 -2.00
CA PRO A 176 1.53 25.83 -3.35
C PRO A 176 2.70 26.81 -3.31
N SER A 177 3.77 26.51 -4.03
CA SER A 177 4.88 27.44 -4.20
C SER A 177 4.30 28.70 -4.84
N LYS A 178 4.47 29.85 -4.20
CA LYS A 178 4.32 31.15 -4.87
C LYS A 178 5.33 31.16 -6.02
N THR A 179 4.89 30.83 -7.22
CA THR A 179 5.58 31.26 -8.43
C THR A 179 5.55 32.78 -8.39
N PRO A 180 6.70 33.48 -8.26
CA PRO A 180 6.69 34.92 -8.43
C PRO A 180 6.14 35.20 -9.84
N PRO A 181 5.25 36.20 -10.00
CA PRO A 181 4.77 36.55 -11.32
C PRO A 181 6.00 36.86 -12.19
N SER A 182 6.09 36.18 -13.33
CA SER A 182 7.05 36.48 -14.37
C SER A 182 7.02 37.99 -14.63
N GLU A 183 8.16 38.67 -14.53
CA GLU A 183 8.33 40.06 -14.96
C GLU A 183 8.18 40.16 -16.49
N GLU A 184 6.97 39.98 -17.02
CA GLU A 184 6.60 40.43 -18.35
C GLU A 184 5.93 41.79 -18.22
N GLY A 185 6.77 42.80 -18.07
CA GLY A 185 6.33 44.19 -17.93
C GLY A 185 7.45 45.22 -17.99
N ALA A 186 8.59 44.91 -18.60
CA ALA A 186 9.58 45.94 -18.89
C ALA A 186 9.06 46.85 -20.04
N PRO A 187 8.91 48.17 -19.85
CA PRO A 187 8.49 49.05 -20.92
C PRO A 187 9.57 49.10 -22.00
N ARG A 188 9.20 48.77 -23.24
CA ARG A 188 10.07 48.88 -24.41
C ARG A 188 10.60 50.31 -24.52
N GLY A 189 11.92 50.44 -24.48
CA GLY A 189 12.62 51.71 -24.65
C GLY A 189 12.16 52.43 -25.92
N ARG A 190 11.91 53.74 -25.79
CA ARG A 190 11.62 54.62 -26.91
C ARG A 190 12.80 54.62 -27.88
N THR A 191 12.55 54.25 -29.13
CA THR A 191 13.47 54.47 -30.25
C THR A 191 13.71 55.97 -30.43
N PRO A 192 14.95 56.47 -30.53
CA PRO A 192 15.21 57.87 -30.81
C PRO A 192 14.86 58.19 -32.27
N LYS A 193 14.11 59.28 -32.47
CA LYS A 193 13.71 59.82 -33.78
C LYS A 193 14.95 60.33 -34.55
N PRO A 194 15.09 60.09 -35.86
CA PRO A 194 16.23 60.58 -36.63
C PRO A 194 16.22 62.12 -36.72
N ARG A 195 17.36 62.74 -36.42
CA ARG A 195 17.61 64.19 -36.61
C ARG A 195 17.62 64.50 -38.12
N ARG A 196 16.75 65.42 -38.55
CA ARG A 196 16.85 66.05 -39.87
C ARG A 196 18.10 66.92 -39.94
N ALA A 197 18.91 66.75 -40.98
CA ALA A 197 19.98 67.68 -41.34
C ALA A 197 19.38 69.01 -41.87
N PRO A 198 20.01 70.16 -41.60
CA PRO A 198 19.59 71.43 -42.17
C PRO A 198 19.98 71.56 -43.65
N ARG A 199 19.08 72.12 -44.45
CA ARG A 199 19.36 72.66 -45.79
C ARG A 199 19.70 74.14 -45.66
N ALA A 200 20.90 74.52 -46.06
CA ALA A 200 21.24 75.70 -46.85
C ALA A 200 22.69 75.53 -47.30
#